data_AF-A0A3B8Q5S2-F1
#
_entry.id   AF-A0A3B8Q5S2-F1
#
_cell.length_a   1.000
_cell.length_b   1.000
_cell.length_c   1.000
_cell.angle_alpha   90.00
_cell.angle_beta   90.00
_cell.angle_gamma   90.00
#
_symmetry.space_group_name_H-M   'P 1'
#
loop_
_entity.id
_entity.type
_entity.pdbx_description
1 polymer ?
#
loop_
_entity_poly.entity_id
_entity_poly.type
_entity_poly.pdbx_seq_one_letter_code
_entity_poly.pdbx_strand_id
1 'polypeptide(L)'
;MSQVRDSLAEKLTTKVGGKKRALQPVDLTNALAAVARISQPVELDLSGEHNVFNPVRWIRGSDGVPKPDPRQDLSTTLKLLKTGGLNLTITYLGPTGTGDPYRYQFRITREFEKKRNDRNTITVSLNEGAQNDWFRLTEVHGPKDSAGEVVIRLREGGESVTLAKEKPFSKVMGYQADLRFESREFAARRVDDTLNLMGASYKIVAIGKDEIVVSAPNGTRTTVKLASNP
;
A
#
# COMPACT_ATOMS: atom_id res chain seq x y z
N MET A 1 84.48 -40.79 -42.52
CA MET A 1 83.84 -40.04 -41.41
C MET A 1 83.37 -38.62 -41.79
N SER A 2 83.83 -37.98 -42.88
CA SER A 2 83.33 -36.62 -43.24
C SER A 2 81.99 -36.62 -43.99
N GLN A 3 81.76 -37.56 -44.91
CA GLN A 3 80.52 -37.63 -45.72
C GLN A 3 79.22 -37.73 -44.89
N VAL A 4 79.28 -38.37 -43.70
CA VAL A 4 78.11 -38.50 -42.82
C VAL A 4 77.77 -37.16 -42.16
N ARG A 5 78.78 -36.36 -41.79
CA ARG A 5 78.60 -35.05 -41.16
C ARG A 5 78.01 -34.04 -42.14
N ASP A 6 78.50 -34.04 -43.38
CA ASP A 6 77.99 -33.15 -44.43
C ASP A 6 76.53 -33.49 -44.79
N SER A 7 76.20 -34.77 -44.86
CA SER A 7 74.80 -35.22 -45.10
C SER A 7 73.84 -34.89 -43.95
N LEU A 8 74.34 -34.82 -42.71
CA LEU A 8 73.54 -34.44 -41.53
C LEU A 8 73.31 -32.94 -41.48
N ALA A 9 74.31 -32.13 -41.85
CA ALA A 9 74.18 -30.69 -41.93
C ALA A 9 73.16 -30.26 -43.00
N GLU A 10 73.19 -30.92 -44.17
CA GLU A 10 72.23 -30.69 -45.26
C GLU A 10 70.80 -31.13 -44.91
N LYS A 11 70.66 -32.23 -44.16
CA LYS A 11 69.36 -32.69 -43.63
C LYS A 11 68.80 -31.79 -42.53
N LEU A 12 69.66 -31.07 -41.80
CA LEU A 12 69.25 -30.11 -40.77
C LEU A 12 68.73 -28.80 -41.38
N THR A 13 69.37 -28.29 -42.42
CA THR A 13 68.92 -27.06 -43.11
C THR A 13 67.59 -27.27 -43.85
N THR A 14 67.39 -28.45 -44.44
CA THR A 14 66.12 -28.81 -45.10
C THR A 14 64.95 -28.99 -44.13
N LYS A 15 65.19 -29.43 -42.87
CA LYS A 15 64.12 -29.61 -41.88
C LYS A 15 63.63 -28.33 -41.20
N VAL A 16 64.42 -27.25 -41.21
CA VAL A 16 64.11 -26.00 -40.51
C VAL A 16 63.40 -24.97 -41.41
N GLY A 17 63.41 -25.18 -42.73
CA GLY A 17 62.88 -24.24 -43.74
C GLY A 17 61.38 -24.32 -44.08
N GLY A 18 60.55 -24.99 -43.28
CA GLY A 18 59.10 -25.03 -43.52
C GLY A 18 58.48 -23.64 -43.30
N LYS A 19 57.91 -23.02 -44.36
CA LYS A 19 57.17 -21.75 -44.24
C LYS A 19 56.07 -21.90 -43.20
N LYS A 20 56.27 -21.34 -42.00
CA LYS A 20 55.25 -21.30 -40.94
C LYS A 20 54.10 -20.44 -41.44
N ARG A 21 52.94 -21.06 -41.72
CA ARG A 21 51.72 -20.31 -42.03
C ARG A 21 51.40 -19.42 -40.84
N ALA A 22 51.27 -18.11 -41.08
CA ALA A 22 50.80 -17.20 -40.05
C ALA A 22 49.43 -17.68 -39.56
N LEU A 23 49.26 -17.76 -38.24
CA LEU A 23 48.01 -18.18 -37.63
C LEU A 23 46.93 -17.19 -38.07
N GLN A 24 45.81 -17.70 -38.59
CA GLN A 24 44.68 -16.84 -38.91
C GLN A 24 44.10 -16.27 -37.61
N PRO A 25 43.71 -14.99 -37.58
CA PRO A 25 43.10 -14.40 -36.41
C PRO A 25 41.81 -15.15 -36.06
N VAL A 26 41.64 -15.47 -34.77
CA VAL A 26 40.47 -16.18 -34.27
C VAL A 26 39.25 -15.26 -34.37
N ASP A 27 38.18 -15.73 -35.00
CA ASP A 27 36.92 -15.00 -35.07
C ASP A 27 36.20 -15.03 -33.72
N LEU A 28 36.18 -13.89 -33.04
CA LEU A 28 35.56 -13.71 -31.73
C LEU A 28 34.14 -13.13 -31.81
N THR A 29 33.58 -12.96 -33.01
CA THR A 29 32.29 -12.26 -33.21
C THR A 29 31.16 -12.88 -32.38
N ASN A 30 31.06 -14.21 -32.37
CA ASN A 30 30.04 -14.92 -31.59
C ASN A 30 30.26 -14.81 -30.08
N ALA A 31 31.51 -14.84 -29.63
CA ALA A 31 31.86 -14.70 -28.22
C ALA A 31 31.55 -13.29 -27.70
N LEU A 32 31.88 -12.27 -28.49
CA LEU A 32 31.57 -10.87 -28.17
C LEU A 32 30.05 -10.63 -28.15
N ALA A 33 29.29 -11.22 -29.08
CA ALA A 33 27.83 -11.14 -29.08
C ALA A 33 27.18 -11.88 -27.90
N ALA A 34 27.81 -12.92 -27.37
CA ALA A 34 27.35 -13.60 -26.15
C ALA A 34 27.63 -12.74 -24.90
N VAL A 35 28.82 -12.16 -24.78
CA VAL A 35 29.17 -11.26 -23.66
C VAL A 35 28.27 -10.02 -23.64
N ALA A 36 27.99 -9.42 -24.80
CA ALA A 36 27.09 -8.27 -24.90
C ALA A 36 25.69 -8.58 -24.37
N ARG A 37 25.13 -9.76 -24.70
CA ARG A 37 23.81 -10.20 -24.21
C ARG A 37 23.79 -10.44 -22.70
N ILE A 38 24.86 -10.99 -22.14
CA ILE A 38 24.96 -11.24 -20.68
C ILE A 38 25.17 -9.94 -19.90
N SER A 39 25.87 -8.97 -20.50
CA SER A 39 26.14 -7.68 -19.85
C SER A 39 24.93 -6.74 -19.81
N GLN A 40 23.87 -7.04 -20.56
CA GLN A 40 22.65 -6.25 -20.52
C GLN A 40 21.83 -6.63 -19.27
N PRO A 41 21.49 -5.66 -18.40
CA PRO A 41 20.62 -5.93 -17.27
C PRO A 41 19.24 -6.34 -17.79
N VAL A 42 18.79 -7.53 -17.42
CA VAL A 42 17.42 -7.98 -17.68
C VAL A 42 16.53 -7.40 -16.59
N GLU A 43 15.63 -6.50 -16.96
CA GLU A 43 14.57 -6.04 -16.08
C GLU A 43 13.51 -7.15 -15.97
N LEU A 44 13.51 -7.85 -14.84
CA LEU A 44 12.52 -8.88 -14.51
C LEU A 44 11.31 -8.22 -13.86
N ASP A 45 10.22 -8.06 -14.61
CA ASP A 45 8.93 -7.64 -14.06
C ASP A 45 8.19 -8.86 -13.48
N LEU A 46 8.39 -9.10 -12.18
CA LEU A 46 7.76 -10.18 -11.42
C LEU A 46 6.37 -9.81 -10.86
N SER A 47 5.82 -8.66 -11.24
CA SER A 47 4.58 -8.11 -10.67
C SER A 47 3.31 -8.37 -11.49
N GLY A 48 3.44 -8.97 -12.68
CA GLY A 48 2.31 -9.32 -13.56
C GLY A 48 1.48 -10.53 -13.11
N GLU A 49 0.32 -10.74 -13.76
CA GLU A 49 -0.68 -11.77 -13.43
C GLU A 49 -0.12 -13.21 -13.42
N HIS A 50 0.92 -13.48 -14.23
CA HIS A 50 1.56 -14.79 -14.38
C HIS A 50 3.10 -14.74 -14.38
N ASN A 51 3.71 -13.66 -13.87
CA ASN A 51 5.18 -13.47 -13.93
C ASN A 51 5.91 -13.93 -12.67
N VAL A 52 5.24 -14.69 -11.81
CA VAL A 52 5.86 -15.38 -10.68
C VAL A 52 5.68 -16.88 -10.87
N PHE A 53 6.78 -17.61 -10.64
CA PHE A 53 6.73 -19.00 -10.21
C PHE A 53 6.03 -19.04 -8.83
N ASN A 54 4.71 -18.86 -8.81
CA ASN A 54 3.92 -19.07 -7.62
C ASN A 54 3.25 -20.44 -7.76
N PRO A 55 3.95 -21.55 -7.41
CA PRO A 55 3.37 -22.88 -7.53
C PRO A 55 2.09 -22.92 -6.72
N VAL A 56 0.95 -23.14 -7.38
CA VAL A 56 -0.30 -23.30 -6.66
C VAL A 56 -0.20 -24.51 -5.74
N ARG A 57 -0.12 -24.27 -4.43
CA ARG A 57 -0.08 -25.37 -3.46
C ARG A 57 -1.49 -25.93 -3.39
N TRP A 58 -1.68 -27.15 -3.85
CA TRP A 58 -2.96 -27.85 -3.76
C TRP A 58 -3.01 -28.64 -2.46
N ILE A 59 -4.09 -28.48 -1.68
CA ILE A 59 -4.37 -29.30 -0.49
C ILE A 59 -5.59 -30.17 -0.75
N ARG A 60 -5.63 -31.36 -0.15
CA ARG A 60 -6.87 -32.16 -0.17
C ARG A 60 -7.86 -31.56 0.83
N GLY A 61 -9.06 -31.22 0.35
CA GLY A 61 -10.17 -30.84 1.22
C GLY A 61 -10.68 -32.04 2.04
N SER A 62 -11.53 -31.76 3.03
CA SER A 62 -12.26 -32.77 3.81
C SER A 62 -13.02 -33.77 2.94
N ASP A 63 -13.44 -33.32 1.77
CA ASP A 63 -14.25 -34.08 0.80
C ASP A 63 -13.37 -34.85 -0.19
N GLY A 64 -12.04 -34.88 0.01
CA GLY A 64 -11.06 -35.56 -0.84
C GLY A 64 -10.70 -34.80 -2.14
N VAL A 65 -11.47 -33.79 -2.51
CA VAL A 65 -11.22 -32.95 -3.69
C VAL A 65 -10.01 -32.03 -3.45
N PRO A 66 -9.04 -31.94 -4.39
CA PRO A 66 -7.98 -30.95 -4.33
C PRO A 66 -8.56 -29.53 -4.37
N LYS A 67 -8.26 -28.73 -3.35
CA LYS A 67 -8.62 -27.32 -3.26
C LYS A 67 -7.32 -26.50 -3.23
N PRO A 68 -7.27 -25.32 -3.86
CA PRO A 68 -6.14 -24.41 -3.71
C PRO A 68 -5.88 -24.13 -2.23
N ASP A 69 -4.62 -24.12 -1.80
CA ASP A 69 -4.25 -23.81 -0.42
C ASP A 69 -4.68 -22.38 -0.13
N PRO A 70 -5.62 -22.15 0.80
CA PRO A 70 -6.03 -20.79 1.17
C PRO A 70 -4.87 -19.98 1.74
N ARG A 71 -3.71 -20.58 2.04
CA ARG A 71 -2.48 -19.89 2.45
C ARG A 71 -1.71 -19.24 1.29
N GLN A 72 -2.16 -19.42 0.05
CA GLN A 72 -1.52 -18.85 -1.12
C GLN A 72 -2.06 -17.46 -1.46
N ASP A 73 -1.19 -16.62 -2.01
CA ASP A 73 -1.32 -15.18 -2.22
C ASP A 73 -2.76 -14.67 -2.46
N LEU A 74 -3.37 -14.22 -1.37
CA LEU A 74 -4.63 -13.46 -1.36
C LEU A 74 -4.53 -12.19 -2.23
N SER A 75 -3.31 -11.74 -2.54
CA SER A 75 -3.02 -10.51 -3.29
C SER A 75 -3.50 -10.55 -4.74
N THR A 76 -3.58 -11.73 -5.37
CA THR A 76 -4.01 -11.87 -6.76
C THR A 76 -5.54 -11.96 -6.90
N THR A 77 -6.22 -12.52 -5.89
CA THR A 77 -7.66 -12.82 -5.92
C THR A 77 -8.50 -11.76 -5.22
N LEU A 78 -8.02 -11.21 -4.10
CA LEU A 78 -8.64 -10.09 -3.41
C LEU A 78 -8.18 -8.78 -4.06
N LYS A 79 -9.11 -8.03 -4.64
CA LYS A 79 -8.85 -6.73 -5.25
C LYS A 79 -9.36 -5.62 -4.35
N LEU A 80 -8.48 -4.65 -4.07
CA LEU A 80 -8.88 -3.38 -3.46
C LEU A 80 -9.46 -2.49 -4.56
N LEU A 81 -10.74 -2.12 -4.45
CA LEU A 81 -11.44 -1.32 -5.45
C LEU A 81 -11.29 0.17 -5.21
N LYS A 82 -11.53 0.60 -3.97
CA LYS A 82 -11.36 1.98 -3.53
C LYS A 82 -11.15 2.03 -2.03
N THR A 83 -10.52 3.11 -1.59
CA THR A 83 -10.39 3.50 -0.20
C THR A 83 -11.16 4.80 0.03
N GLY A 84 -11.85 4.90 1.16
CA GLY A 84 -12.55 6.10 1.59
C GLY A 84 -11.98 6.58 2.91
N GLY A 85 -11.65 7.87 3.01
CA GLY A 85 -11.26 8.47 4.28
C GLY A 85 -12.42 8.46 5.27
N LEU A 86 -12.14 8.12 6.52
CA LEU A 86 -13.06 8.23 7.65
C LEU A 86 -12.70 9.50 8.40
N ASN A 87 -13.61 10.48 8.38
CA ASN A 87 -13.31 11.83 8.83
C ASN A 87 -13.83 12.11 10.25
N LEU A 88 -13.08 12.94 10.98
CA LEU A 88 -13.61 13.76 12.06
C LEU A 88 -14.01 15.10 11.45
N THR A 89 -15.30 15.41 11.48
CA THR A 89 -15.83 16.68 10.98
C THR A 89 -16.45 17.47 12.13
N ILE A 90 -16.01 18.72 12.30
CA ILE A 90 -16.52 19.66 13.31
C ILE A 90 -17.05 20.88 12.58
N THR A 91 -18.35 21.14 12.70
CA THR A 91 -19.03 22.28 12.09
C THR A 91 -19.55 23.20 13.17
N TYR A 92 -19.23 24.49 13.09
CA TYR A 92 -19.80 25.50 13.95
C TYR A 92 -21.19 25.92 13.44
N LEU A 93 -22.21 25.83 14.30
CA LEU A 93 -23.59 26.18 13.94
C LEU A 93 -23.94 27.62 14.31
N GLY A 94 -23.37 28.12 15.41
CA GLY A 94 -23.65 29.46 15.92
C GLY A 94 -23.78 29.52 17.44
N PRO A 95 -24.03 30.72 17.98
CA PRO A 95 -24.43 30.88 19.38
C PRO A 95 -25.84 30.31 19.62
N THR A 96 -26.12 29.92 20.85
CA THR A 96 -27.40 29.38 21.30
C THR A 96 -27.69 29.88 22.70
N GLY A 97 -28.92 30.34 22.90
CA GLY A 97 -29.40 30.89 24.16
C GLY A 97 -29.40 32.42 24.16
N THR A 98 -30.37 32.98 24.89
CA THR A 98 -30.56 34.42 25.08
C THR A 98 -30.14 34.74 26.51
N GLY A 99 -28.82 34.80 26.77
CA GLY A 99 -28.30 35.13 28.10
C GLY A 99 -26.82 34.76 28.30
N ASP A 100 -26.18 35.43 29.25
CA ASP A 100 -24.80 35.16 29.67
C ASP A 100 -24.81 34.02 30.72
N PRO A 101 -24.00 32.95 30.60
CA PRO A 101 -22.98 32.71 29.58
C PRO A 101 -23.55 32.23 28.24
N TYR A 102 -23.09 32.87 27.16
CA TYR A 102 -23.36 32.43 25.79
C TYR A 102 -22.81 31.02 25.55
N ARG A 103 -23.64 30.18 24.95
CA ARG A 103 -23.27 28.83 24.51
C ARG A 103 -23.09 28.82 23.00
N TYR A 104 -22.13 28.06 22.53
CA TYR A 104 -21.81 27.91 21.11
C TYR A 104 -22.07 26.46 20.71
N GLN A 105 -22.87 26.28 19.67
CA GLN A 105 -23.24 24.97 19.16
C GLN A 105 -22.31 24.49 18.07
N PHE A 106 -21.93 23.22 18.18
CA PHE A 106 -21.08 22.51 17.25
C PHE A 106 -21.75 21.20 16.86
N ARG A 107 -21.70 20.88 15.57
CA ARG A 107 -22.06 19.58 15.04
C ARG A 107 -20.79 18.77 14.84
N ILE A 108 -20.74 17.57 15.40
CA ILE A 108 -19.56 16.70 15.36
C ILE A 108 -19.98 15.38 14.71
N THR A 109 -19.26 14.99 13.67
CA THR A 109 -19.43 13.70 12.98
C THR A 109 -18.13 12.92 13.07
N ARG A 110 -18.23 11.64 13.50
CA ARG A 110 -17.09 10.78 13.83
C ARG A 110 -17.14 9.47 13.05
N GLU A 111 -16.75 9.51 11.78
CA GLU A 111 -16.91 8.34 10.90
C GLU A 111 -15.93 7.20 11.21
N PHE A 112 -14.82 7.53 11.89
CA PHE A 112 -13.74 6.63 12.25
C PHE A 112 -14.04 5.74 13.47
N GLU A 113 -15.13 6.01 14.19
CA GLU A 113 -15.47 5.26 15.40
C GLU A 113 -15.72 3.78 15.11
N LYS A 114 -15.25 2.91 16.01
CA LYS A 114 -15.40 1.46 15.83
C LYS A 114 -16.85 1.01 15.93
N LYS A 115 -17.61 1.59 16.86
CA LYS A 115 -19.02 1.25 17.07
C LYS A 115 -19.91 2.08 16.16
N ARG A 116 -20.92 1.45 15.56
CA ARG A 116 -21.85 2.12 14.64
C ARG A 116 -22.62 3.28 15.31
N ASN A 117 -23.07 3.10 16.54
CA ASN A 117 -23.86 4.13 17.25
C ASN A 117 -23.06 5.41 17.54
N ASP A 118 -21.74 5.27 17.74
CA ASP A 118 -20.86 6.41 18.05
C ASP A 118 -20.54 7.25 16.80
N ARG A 119 -20.82 6.71 15.60
CA ARG A 119 -20.64 7.43 14.33
C ARG A 119 -21.74 8.45 14.04
N ASN A 120 -22.84 8.40 14.79
CA ASN A 120 -23.94 9.34 14.61
C ASN A 120 -23.48 10.76 14.90
N THR A 121 -23.98 11.69 14.10
CA THR A 121 -23.74 13.11 14.29
C THR A 121 -24.36 13.56 15.60
N ILE A 122 -23.57 14.24 16.42
CA ILE A 122 -24.01 14.82 17.69
C ILE A 122 -23.90 16.34 17.64
N THR A 123 -24.76 17.00 18.40
CA THR A 123 -24.68 18.45 18.62
C THR A 123 -24.23 18.70 20.05
N VAL A 124 -23.16 19.47 20.21
CA VAL A 124 -22.59 19.83 21.51
C VAL A 124 -22.66 21.34 21.67
N SER A 125 -23.04 21.81 22.85
CA SER A 125 -23.05 23.23 23.20
C SER A 125 -21.96 23.50 24.23
N LEU A 126 -21.06 24.45 23.97
CA LEU A 126 -19.95 24.80 24.87
C LEU A 126 -19.91 26.29 25.17
N ASN A 127 -19.46 26.64 26.37
CA ASN A 127 -19.11 28.02 26.73
C ASN A 127 -17.66 28.30 26.31
N GLU A 128 -17.30 29.58 26.21
CA GLU A 128 -15.92 30.00 26.03
C GLU A 128 -15.03 29.46 27.17
N GLY A 129 -13.86 28.91 26.82
CA GLY A 129 -12.92 28.28 27.76
C GLY A 129 -13.27 26.83 28.15
N ALA A 130 -14.49 26.35 27.87
CA ALA A 130 -14.92 24.99 28.17
C ALA A 130 -14.35 23.96 27.18
N GLN A 131 -14.28 22.70 27.62
CA GLN A 131 -13.73 21.59 26.84
C GLN A 131 -14.69 20.41 26.79
N ASN A 132 -14.59 19.63 25.71
CA ASN A 132 -15.21 18.31 25.58
C ASN A 132 -14.12 17.26 25.28
N ASP A 133 -14.55 16.05 24.92
CA ASP A 133 -13.65 14.93 24.66
C ASP A 133 -12.76 15.12 23.41
N TRP A 134 -13.16 15.98 22.47
CA TRP A 134 -12.49 16.16 21.16
C TRP A 134 -11.71 17.47 21.03
N PHE A 135 -12.22 18.54 21.63
CA PHE A 135 -11.64 19.88 21.53
C PHE A 135 -12.00 20.77 22.72
N ARG A 136 -11.22 21.84 22.88
CA ARG A 136 -11.47 22.93 23.80
C ARG A 136 -11.81 24.19 23.01
N LEU A 137 -12.90 24.86 23.39
CA LEU A 137 -13.21 26.19 22.85
C LEU A 137 -12.30 27.19 23.55
N THR A 138 -11.38 27.81 22.81
CA THR A 138 -10.35 28.67 23.39
C THR A 138 -10.79 30.13 23.34
N GLU A 139 -11.16 30.59 22.15
CA GLU A 139 -11.50 32.00 21.90
C GLU A 139 -12.71 32.08 20.98
N VAL A 140 -13.47 33.16 21.14
CA VAL A 140 -14.58 33.51 20.26
C VAL A 140 -14.34 34.91 19.70
N HIS A 141 -14.36 35.02 18.37
CA HIS A 141 -14.17 36.28 17.68
C HIS A 141 -15.52 36.84 17.18
N GLY A 142 -15.69 38.14 17.42
CA GLY A 142 -16.88 38.90 17.06
C GLY A 142 -17.88 39.08 18.20
N PRO A 143 -19.05 39.67 17.92
CA PRO A 143 -20.10 39.87 18.92
C PRO A 143 -20.59 38.53 19.45
N LYS A 144 -20.67 38.34 20.77
CA LYS A 144 -21.07 37.07 21.40
C LYS A 144 -22.44 36.55 20.92
N ASP A 145 -23.33 37.47 20.53
CA ASP A 145 -24.67 37.19 20.03
C ASP A 145 -24.69 36.70 18.56
N SER A 146 -23.65 36.99 17.78
CA SER A 146 -23.58 36.64 16.35
C SER A 146 -22.25 36.02 15.95
N ALA A 147 -21.45 35.54 16.91
CA ALA A 147 -20.04 35.23 16.77
C ALA A 147 -19.71 34.62 15.40
N GLY A 148 -18.85 35.32 14.66
CA GLY A 148 -18.55 34.97 13.27
C GLY A 148 -17.58 33.80 13.19
N GLU A 149 -16.58 33.80 14.08
CA GLU A 149 -15.49 32.83 14.09
C GLU A 149 -15.18 32.37 15.51
N VAL A 150 -14.83 31.10 15.65
CA VAL A 150 -14.48 30.50 16.94
C VAL A 150 -13.19 29.71 16.80
N VAL A 151 -12.28 29.84 17.76
CA VAL A 151 -11.01 29.12 17.77
C VAL A 151 -11.12 27.94 18.72
N ILE A 152 -11.02 26.75 18.15
CA ILE A 152 -10.98 25.50 18.90
C ILE A 152 -9.55 24.97 18.95
N ARG A 153 -9.19 24.32 20.05
CA ARG A 153 -7.96 23.52 20.17
C ARG A 153 -8.33 22.06 20.22
N LEU A 154 -7.88 21.28 19.24
CA LEU A 154 -8.09 19.83 19.22
C LEU A 154 -7.32 19.18 20.36
N ARG A 155 -7.96 18.23 21.03
CA ARG A 155 -7.30 17.44 22.09
C ARG A 155 -6.24 16.52 21.49
N GLU A 156 -6.53 15.96 20.33
CA GLU A 156 -5.64 15.08 19.59
C GLU A 156 -4.74 15.91 18.67
N GLY A 157 -3.47 16.06 19.06
CA GLY A 157 -2.47 16.84 18.32
C GLY A 157 -2.27 18.28 18.82
N GLY A 158 -3.15 18.81 19.68
CA GLY A 158 -3.00 20.14 20.27
C GLY A 158 -3.13 21.32 19.29
N GLU A 159 -3.54 21.03 18.05
CA GLU A 159 -3.66 22.01 16.98
C GLU A 159 -4.82 22.98 17.24
N SER A 160 -4.58 24.27 17.00
CA SER A 160 -5.60 25.31 17.08
C SER A 160 -6.18 25.58 15.70
N VAL A 161 -7.50 25.46 15.56
CA VAL A 161 -8.24 25.60 14.31
C VAL A 161 -9.31 26.67 14.47
N THR A 162 -9.32 27.63 13.55
CA THR A 162 -10.39 28.62 13.43
C THR A 162 -11.54 28.04 12.61
N LEU A 163 -12.72 27.99 13.22
CA LEU A 163 -13.97 27.57 12.62
C LEU A 163 -14.87 28.78 12.35
N ALA A 164 -15.52 28.75 11.19
CA ALA A 164 -16.62 29.65 10.85
C ALA A 164 -17.83 28.81 10.43
N LYS A 165 -19.03 29.43 10.36
CA LYS A 165 -20.25 28.71 9.94
C LYS A 165 -20.11 28.06 8.56
N GLU A 166 -19.36 28.69 7.67
CA GLU A 166 -19.14 28.23 6.30
C GLU A 166 -17.89 27.35 6.14
N LYS A 167 -17.04 27.29 7.18
CA LYS A 167 -15.75 26.60 7.14
C LYS A 167 -15.72 25.51 8.22
N PRO A 168 -16.29 24.32 7.95
CA PRO A 168 -16.13 23.18 8.83
C PRO A 168 -14.68 22.70 8.82
N PHE A 169 -14.22 22.18 9.95
CA PHE A 169 -12.98 21.44 10.02
C PHE A 169 -13.25 19.98 9.66
N SER A 170 -12.41 19.39 8.81
CA SER A 170 -12.46 17.97 8.50
C SER A 170 -11.04 17.40 8.45
N LYS A 171 -10.82 16.29 9.16
CA LYS A 171 -9.54 15.58 9.20
C LYS A 171 -9.75 14.09 9.03
N VAL A 172 -8.96 13.48 8.15
CA VAL A 172 -8.96 12.02 7.95
C VAL A 172 -8.31 11.37 9.16
N MET A 173 -9.07 10.53 9.87
CA MET A 173 -8.62 9.81 11.06
C MET A 173 -8.40 8.31 10.79
N GLY A 174 -8.83 7.82 9.64
CA GLY A 174 -8.63 6.45 9.21
C GLY A 174 -9.18 6.22 7.81
N TYR A 175 -9.20 4.95 7.39
CA TYR A 175 -9.71 4.57 6.08
C TYR A 175 -10.68 3.40 6.20
N GLN A 176 -11.64 3.36 5.28
CA GLN A 176 -12.44 2.19 4.95
C GLN A 176 -12.11 1.75 3.53
N ALA A 177 -12.38 0.50 3.21
CA ALA A 177 -12.07 -0.09 1.91
C ALA A 177 -13.27 -0.81 1.32
N ASP A 178 -13.41 -0.69 0.01
CA ASP A 178 -14.28 -1.55 -0.78
C ASP A 178 -13.42 -2.60 -1.47
N LEU A 179 -13.75 -3.86 -1.24
CA LEU A 179 -12.98 -5.00 -1.71
C LEU A 179 -13.83 -5.86 -2.63
N ARG A 180 -13.18 -6.56 -3.55
CA ARG A 180 -13.80 -7.60 -4.38
C ARG A 180 -12.99 -8.87 -4.27
N PHE A 181 -13.67 -9.97 -4.04
CA PHE A 181 -13.10 -11.30 -4.12
C PHE A 181 -13.96 -12.12 -5.07
N GLU A 182 -13.38 -12.55 -6.18
CA GLU A 182 -14.11 -13.20 -7.28
C GLU A 182 -15.34 -12.36 -7.70
N SER A 183 -16.55 -12.91 -7.58
CA SER A 183 -17.82 -12.23 -7.90
C SER A 183 -18.45 -11.52 -6.70
N ARG A 184 -17.83 -11.58 -5.50
CA ARG A 184 -18.40 -11.02 -4.27
C ARG A 184 -17.76 -9.68 -3.94
N GLU A 185 -18.61 -8.69 -3.70
CA GLU A 185 -18.19 -7.37 -3.25
C GLU A 185 -18.38 -7.19 -1.73
N PHE A 186 -17.43 -6.49 -1.14
CA PHE A 186 -17.38 -6.16 0.28
C PHE A 186 -17.20 -4.65 0.40
N ALA A 187 -18.31 -3.92 0.48
CA ALA A 187 -18.30 -2.47 0.61
C ALA A 187 -18.09 -2.01 2.07
N ALA A 188 -17.52 -0.82 2.22
CA ALA A 188 -17.36 -0.06 3.46
C ALA A 188 -16.73 -0.86 4.62
N ARG A 189 -15.77 -1.73 4.29
CA ARG A 189 -15.06 -2.55 5.26
C ARG A 189 -14.08 -1.72 6.06
N ARG A 190 -14.01 -2.00 7.36
CA ARG A 190 -13.16 -1.28 8.31
C ARG A 190 -12.13 -2.21 8.93
N VAL A 191 -11.16 -1.60 9.61
CA VAL A 191 -10.24 -2.32 10.49
C VAL A 191 -11.03 -3.12 11.51
N ASP A 192 -10.54 -4.32 11.81
CA ASP A 192 -11.16 -5.35 12.66
C ASP A 192 -12.35 -6.12 12.04
N ASP A 193 -12.83 -5.77 10.85
CA ASP A 193 -13.87 -6.56 10.17
C ASP A 193 -13.36 -7.94 9.74
N THR A 194 -14.26 -8.93 9.80
CA THR A 194 -14.01 -10.30 9.32
C THR A 194 -14.50 -10.49 7.88
N LEU A 195 -13.64 -11.05 7.04
CA LEU A 195 -13.92 -11.44 5.66
C LEU A 195 -13.92 -12.96 5.57
N ASN A 196 -15.02 -13.56 5.10
CA ASN A 196 -15.07 -15.01 4.86
C ASN A 196 -14.70 -15.27 3.39
N LEU A 197 -13.49 -15.77 3.18
CA LEU A 197 -12.87 -16.00 1.87
C LEU A 197 -12.37 -17.44 1.80
N MET A 198 -12.64 -18.16 0.70
CA MET A 198 -12.16 -19.54 0.48
C MET A 198 -12.44 -20.51 1.66
N GLY A 199 -13.57 -20.34 2.35
CA GLY A 199 -13.93 -21.17 3.51
C GLY A 199 -13.17 -20.86 4.81
N ALA A 200 -12.36 -19.79 4.84
CA ALA A 200 -11.64 -19.32 6.02
C ALA A 200 -12.04 -17.87 6.39
N SER A 201 -11.94 -17.55 7.69
CA SER A 201 -12.23 -16.21 8.21
C SER A 201 -10.95 -15.39 8.34
N TYR A 202 -10.82 -14.39 7.50
CA TYR A 202 -9.75 -13.42 7.51
C TYR A 202 -10.14 -12.18 8.31
N LYS A 203 -9.18 -11.50 8.92
CA LYS A 203 -9.41 -10.25 9.66
C LYS A 203 -8.66 -9.09 9.01
N ILE A 204 -9.32 -7.96 8.84
CA ILE A 204 -8.66 -6.74 8.37
C ILE A 204 -7.86 -6.14 9.55
N VAL A 205 -6.55 -6.01 9.37
CA VAL A 205 -5.64 -5.51 10.41
C VAL A 205 -5.38 -4.02 10.25
N ALA A 206 -5.21 -3.56 9.01
CA ALA A 206 -4.94 -2.17 8.71
C ALA A 206 -5.51 -1.80 7.35
N ILE A 207 -5.95 -0.55 7.22
CA ILE A 207 -6.35 0.06 5.95
C ILE A 207 -5.58 1.38 5.84
N GLY A 208 -4.73 1.46 4.83
CA GLY A 208 -4.03 2.69 4.44
C GLY A 208 -4.77 3.42 3.33
N LYS A 209 -4.11 4.46 2.78
CA LYS A 209 -4.67 5.23 1.67
C LYS A 209 -4.80 4.39 0.41
N ASP A 210 -3.80 3.59 0.07
CA ASP A 210 -3.75 2.85 -1.20
C ASP A 210 -3.52 1.35 -0.98
N GLU A 211 -3.67 0.86 0.25
CA GLU A 211 -3.44 -0.54 0.58
C GLU A 211 -4.29 -1.02 1.76
N ILE A 212 -4.47 -2.33 1.83
CA ILE A 212 -5.14 -3.02 2.92
C ILE A 212 -4.29 -4.22 3.36
N VAL A 213 -4.21 -4.44 4.67
CA VAL A 213 -3.54 -5.59 5.25
C VAL A 213 -4.57 -6.51 5.88
N VAL A 214 -4.58 -7.75 5.43
CA VAL A 214 -5.51 -8.79 5.88
C VAL A 214 -4.71 -9.91 6.55
N SER A 215 -5.19 -10.40 7.68
CA SER A 215 -4.60 -11.53 8.41
C SER A 215 -5.45 -12.78 8.23
N ALA A 216 -4.79 -13.87 7.84
CA ALA A 216 -5.36 -15.21 7.82
C ALA A 216 -5.48 -15.80 9.25
N PRO A 217 -6.28 -16.87 9.45
CA PRO A 217 -6.39 -17.56 10.75
C PRO A 217 -5.06 -18.09 11.31
N ASN A 218 -4.10 -18.41 10.44
CA ASN A 218 -2.76 -18.86 10.81
C ASN A 218 -1.80 -17.70 11.18
N GLY A 219 -2.29 -16.46 11.20
CA GLY A 219 -1.50 -15.26 11.49
C GLY A 219 -0.69 -14.70 10.32
N THR A 220 -0.75 -15.32 9.14
CA THR A 220 -0.10 -14.79 7.94
C THR A 220 -0.78 -13.51 7.50
N ARG A 221 0.00 -12.45 7.25
CA ARG A 221 -0.49 -11.16 6.79
C ARG A 221 -0.23 -11.00 5.30
N THR A 222 -1.24 -10.55 4.57
CA THR A 222 -1.15 -10.27 3.15
C THR A 222 -1.56 -8.83 2.90
N THR A 223 -0.72 -8.10 2.16
CA THR A 223 -0.99 -6.72 1.74
C THR A 223 -1.56 -6.73 0.34
N VAL A 224 -2.69 -6.06 0.15
CA VAL A 224 -3.32 -5.84 -1.16
C VAL A 224 -3.28 -4.35 -1.45
N LYS A 225 -2.70 -3.98 -2.59
CA LYS A 225 -2.61 -2.59 -3.04
C LYS A 225 -3.79 -2.25 -3.94
N LEU A 226 -4.16 -0.98 -3.95
CA LEU A 226 -5.12 -0.42 -4.87
C LEU A 226 -4.54 -0.58 -6.27
N ALA A 227 -5.30 -1.18 -7.18
CA ALA A 227 -4.88 -1.27 -8.57
C ALA A 227 -4.71 0.16 -9.11
N SER A 228 -3.49 0.54 -9.46
CA SER A 228 -3.25 1.74 -10.24
C SER A 228 -3.96 1.55 -11.56
N ASN A 229 -5.06 2.28 -11.79
CA ASN A 229 -5.70 2.30 -13.09
C ASN A 229 -4.66 2.83 -14.09
N PRO A 230 -4.27 2.05 -15.12
CA PRO A 230 -3.30 2.51 -16.13
C PRO A 230 -3.83 3.69 -16.94
#